data_AF-A0A9P6TPY8-F1
#
_entry.id   AF-A0A9P6TPY8-F1
#
_cell.length_a   1.000
_cell.length_b   1.000
_cell.length_c   1.000
_cell.angle_alpha   90.00
_cell.angle_beta   90.00
_cell.angle_gamma   90.00
#
_symmetry.space_group_name_H-M   'P 1'
#
loop_
_entity.id
_entity.type
_entity.pdbx_description
1 polymer ?
#
loop_
_entity_poly.entity_id
_entity_poly.type
_entity_poly.pdbx_seq_one_letter_code
_entity_poly.pdbx_strand_id
1 'polypeptide(L)'
;MLCSCVPTHAQFRSPCPPVRSIPLHERTVAHHPYGAASVDFPVAAMNDLLRSFGRALVGVLHPRMLWLTALPFVLAALGWGTVLWFGWEDWVGAAHGWLSQWGRTASLNSLLTWTGFGHVQMVLAPLIVVSITVPLIVLTVLLLIAAISMPAVIRHLGARQFAGLDARRGGTLLGSMLHSVLATSLCVVLLVVTIPLWLVPPLFAVIPPLLWGWLTYRVMTYDALAWHASADERRTIFRTHRLPLFAIGVICGMLSAVPTLLWVSSVLMIVLFPFVAVVSIWLYVLIFVFSALWFAHYCLRALQRLRRRQDGSGPNMPQAHPPGSA
;
A
#
# COMPACT_ATOMS: atom_id res chain seq x y z
N MET A 1 42.26 59.40 -24.79
CA MET A 1 41.37 58.99 -25.90
C MET A 1 39.94 59.22 -25.40
N LEU A 2 39.40 60.44 -25.51
CA LEU A 2 38.57 60.93 -26.64
C LEU A 2 37.33 60.03 -26.84
N CYS A 3 36.14 60.49 -26.42
CA CYS A 3 35.09 61.10 -27.28
C CYS A 3 34.37 60.06 -28.15
N SER A 4 33.06 59.99 -28.38
CA SER A 4 31.83 60.76 -28.12
C SER A 4 30.69 59.75 -28.47
N CYS A 5 29.43 59.83 -28.03
CA CYS A 5 28.37 60.68 -28.61
C CYS A 5 27.03 60.41 -27.88
N VAL A 6 26.45 61.48 -27.35
CA VAL A 6 25.00 61.78 -27.20
C VAL A 6 24.54 62.39 -28.57
N PRO A 7 23.25 62.69 -28.96
CA PRO A 7 21.90 62.69 -28.32
C PRO A 7 20.83 61.91 -29.15
N THR A 8 19.52 61.80 -28.86
CA THR A 8 18.49 62.87 -29.01
C THR A 8 17.07 62.33 -28.71
N HIS A 9 16.37 63.03 -27.81
CA HIS A 9 14.93 63.30 -27.63
C HIS A 9 13.82 62.34 -28.15
N ALA A 10 12.88 62.00 -27.26
CA ALA A 10 11.46 62.41 -27.42
C ALA A 10 10.70 62.29 -26.08
N GLN A 11 10.28 63.45 -25.56
CA GLN A 11 9.26 63.61 -24.52
C GLN A 11 7.89 63.18 -25.08
N PHE A 12 7.04 62.50 -24.30
CA PHE A 12 5.61 62.77 -24.36
C PHE A 12 4.93 62.53 -23.01
N ARG A 13 4.18 63.56 -22.60
CA ARG A 13 3.38 63.67 -21.37
C ARG A 13 2.13 62.78 -21.44
N SER A 14 1.76 62.25 -20.28
CA SER A 14 0.44 61.83 -19.75
C SER A 14 -0.82 62.31 -20.51
N PRO A 15 -1.95 61.54 -20.53
CA PRO A 15 -2.83 61.42 -19.34
C PRO A 15 -3.52 60.07 -19.09
N CYS A 16 -3.84 59.82 -17.81
CA CYS A 16 -4.75 58.76 -17.34
C CYS A 16 -6.16 58.91 -17.95
N PRO A 17 -6.83 57.82 -18.35
CA PRO A 17 -8.27 57.83 -18.55
C PRO A 17 -9.04 57.66 -17.22
N PRO A 18 -10.26 58.23 -17.12
CA PRO A 18 -11.04 58.25 -15.89
C PRO A 18 -11.74 56.91 -15.59
N VAL A 19 -11.96 56.74 -14.30
CA VAL A 19 -12.80 55.76 -13.60
C VAL A 19 -14.12 55.47 -14.36
N ARG A 20 -14.34 54.22 -14.73
CA ARG A 20 -15.68 53.69 -15.03
C ARG A 20 -16.16 52.88 -13.85
N SER A 21 -17.09 53.47 -13.10
CA SER A 21 -17.84 52.86 -12.01
C SER A 21 -18.61 51.64 -12.53
N ILE A 22 -18.15 50.46 -12.16
CA ILE A 22 -18.98 49.24 -12.24
C ILE A 22 -19.89 49.30 -11.01
N PRO A 23 -21.23 49.26 -11.16
CA PRO A 23 -22.12 49.22 -10.02
C PRO A 23 -21.84 47.94 -9.22
N LEU A 24 -21.33 48.12 -8.01
CA LEU A 24 -21.32 47.11 -6.95
C LEU A 24 -22.77 46.76 -6.67
N HIS A 25 -23.25 45.72 -7.34
CA HIS A 25 -24.45 45.04 -6.90
C HIS A 25 -24.12 44.50 -5.51
N GLU A 26 -24.79 45.05 -4.49
CA GLU A 26 -24.82 44.56 -3.12
C GLU A 26 -24.92 43.04 -3.13
N ARG A 27 -23.78 42.36 -2.96
CA ARG A 27 -23.79 41.01 -2.41
C ARG A 27 -24.03 41.18 -0.93
N THR A 28 -25.30 41.19 -0.59
CA THR A 28 -25.82 40.85 0.72
C THR A 28 -24.98 39.72 1.29
N VAL A 29 -24.16 40.05 2.28
CA VAL A 29 -23.47 39.07 3.12
C VAL A 29 -24.58 38.40 3.93
N ALA A 30 -25.16 37.36 3.36
CA ALA A 30 -26.02 36.45 4.07
C ALA A 30 -25.12 35.73 5.09
N HIS A 31 -25.17 36.21 6.34
CA HIS A 31 -24.85 35.43 7.51
C HIS A 31 -25.68 34.13 7.44
N HIS A 32 -25.05 33.04 7.04
CA HIS A 32 -25.59 31.70 7.27
C HIS A 32 -25.07 31.21 8.61
N PRO A 33 -25.91 31.17 9.66
CA PRO A 33 -25.52 30.58 10.93
C PRO A 33 -25.49 29.06 10.76
N TYR A 34 -24.46 28.43 11.32
CA TYR A 34 -24.40 27.05 11.80
C TYR A 34 -25.58 26.13 11.40
N GLY A 35 -25.42 25.31 10.36
CA GLY A 35 -26.48 24.34 10.02
C GLY A 35 -26.28 23.47 8.77
N ALA A 36 -25.06 23.04 8.41
CA ALA A 36 -24.88 22.08 7.31
C ALA A 36 -23.58 21.23 7.38
N ALA A 37 -22.84 21.24 8.50
CA ALA A 37 -21.48 20.70 8.52
C ALA A 37 -21.36 19.16 8.70
N SER A 38 -22.45 18.41 8.86
CA SER A 38 -22.38 16.97 9.15
C SER A 38 -22.66 16.04 7.95
N VAL A 39 -23.38 16.49 6.93
CA VAL A 39 -23.79 15.64 5.79
C VAL A 39 -22.95 15.85 4.52
N ASP A 40 -22.33 17.03 4.35
CA ASP A 40 -21.43 17.28 3.21
C ASP A 40 -20.04 16.65 3.35
N PHE A 41 -19.61 16.39 4.59
CA PHE A 41 -18.33 15.75 4.89
C PHE A 41 -18.23 14.30 4.37
N PRO A 42 -19.22 13.40 4.58
CA PRO A 42 -19.15 12.04 4.07
C PRO A 42 -19.14 11.98 2.53
N VAL A 43 -19.91 12.83 1.84
CA VAL A 43 -19.99 12.81 0.37
C VAL A 43 -18.68 13.32 -0.27
N ALA A 44 -18.12 14.41 0.26
CA ALA A 44 -16.83 14.93 -0.22
C ALA A 44 -15.66 13.96 0.06
N ALA A 45 -15.65 13.33 1.24
CA ALA A 45 -14.67 12.30 1.59
C ALA A 45 -14.82 11.04 0.72
N MET A 46 -16.05 10.61 0.41
CA MET A 46 -16.35 9.48 -0.47
C MET A 46 -15.88 9.75 -1.91
N ASN A 47 -16.13 10.96 -2.42
CA ASN A 47 -15.69 11.34 -3.77
C ASN A 47 -14.14 11.41 -3.86
N ASP A 48 -13.46 11.90 -2.81
CA ASP A 48 -12.00 11.85 -2.73
C ASP A 48 -11.46 10.40 -2.63
N LEU A 49 -12.19 9.49 -1.96
CA LEU A 49 -11.89 8.06 -1.90
C LEU A 49 -12.03 7.39 -3.28
N LEU A 50 -13.16 7.58 -3.97
CA LEU A 50 -13.41 7.04 -5.31
C LEU A 50 -12.43 7.60 -6.36
N ARG A 51 -12.11 8.89 -6.28
CA ARG A 51 -11.13 9.51 -7.19
C ARG A 51 -9.70 9.06 -6.90
N SER A 52 -9.36 8.71 -5.66
CA SER A 52 -8.06 8.12 -5.33
C SER A 52 -7.99 6.64 -5.71
N PHE A 53 -9.07 5.89 -5.53
CA PHE A 53 -9.25 4.52 -6.03
C PHE A 53 -9.05 4.44 -7.54
N GLY A 54 -9.77 5.25 -8.32
CA GLY A 54 -9.67 5.24 -9.78
C GLY A 54 -8.27 5.58 -10.28
N ARG A 55 -7.57 6.54 -9.65
CA ARG A 55 -6.17 6.84 -10.00
C ARG A 55 -5.19 5.75 -9.59
N ALA A 56 -5.39 5.11 -8.44
CA ALA A 56 -4.59 3.96 -8.03
C ALA A 56 -4.82 2.77 -8.97
N LEU A 57 -6.05 2.55 -9.44
CA LEU A 57 -6.40 1.46 -10.34
C LEU A 57 -5.75 1.66 -11.71
N VAL A 58 -5.85 2.87 -12.27
CA VAL A 58 -5.18 3.24 -13.52
C VAL A 58 -3.65 3.18 -13.38
N GLY A 59 -3.11 3.57 -12.22
CA GLY A 59 -1.68 3.47 -11.93
C GLY A 59 -1.18 2.03 -11.89
N VAL A 60 -1.90 1.13 -11.22
CA VAL A 60 -1.54 -0.29 -11.08
C VAL A 60 -1.72 -1.06 -12.36
N LEU A 61 -2.78 -0.76 -13.12
CA LEU A 61 -3.03 -1.38 -14.43
C LEU A 61 -2.12 -0.81 -15.54
N HIS A 62 -1.28 0.18 -15.23
CA HIS A 62 -0.33 0.68 -16.21
C HIS A 62 0.63 -0.47 -16.61
N PRO A 63 0.79 -0.78 -17.92
CA PRO A 63 1.50 -1.99 -18.38
C PRO A 63 2.91 -2.14 -17.80
N ARG A 64 3.61 -1.01 -17.63
CA ARG A 64 4.94 -0.96 -16.99
C ARG A 64 4.93 -1.43 -15.52
N MET A 65 3.90 -1.09 -14.76
CA MET A 65 3.77 -1.46 -13.34
C MET A 65 3.34 -2.92 -13.19
N LEU A 66 2.44 -3.40 -14.06
CA LEU A 66 2.09 -4.82 -14.17
C LEU A 66 3.31 -5.69 -14.51
N TRP A 67 4.14 -5.26 -15.46
CA TRP A 67 5.36 -5.99 -15.80
C TRP A 67 6.34 -6.03 -14.63
N LEU A 68 6.47 -4.92 -13.90
CA LEU A 68 7.36 -4.81 -12.75
C LEU A 68 6.93 -5.72 -11.58
N THR A 69 5.63 -5.93 -11.38
CA THR A 69 5.12 -6.87 -10.36
C THR A 69 5.15 -8.31 -10.84
N ALA A 70 4.99 -8.56 -12.15
CA ALA A 70 5.11 -9.90 -12.73
C ALA A 70 6.57 -10.39 -12.81
N LEU A 71 7.53 -9.50 -13.02
CA LEU A 71 8.96 -9.81 -13.16
C LEU A 71 9.53 -10.71 -12.04
N PRO A 72 9.37 -10.40 -10.72
CA PRO A 72 9.90 -11.27 -9.66
C PRO A 72 9.29 -12.68 -9.70
N PHE A 73 8.03 -12.82 -10.12
CA PHE A 73 7.40 -14.13 -10.28
C PHE A 73 7.97 -14.90 -11.47
N VAL A 74 8.16 -14.23 -12.61
CA VAL A 74 8.77 -14.86 -13.78
C VAL A 74 10.19 -15.32 -13.47
N LEU A 75 10.99 -14.49 -12.79
CA LEU A 75 12.35 -14.84 -12.39
C LEU A 75 12.37 -16.03 -11.41
N ALA A 76 11.49 -16.02 -10.41
CA ALA A 76 11.38 -17.13 -9.47
C ALA A 76 10.91 -18.43 -10.16
N ALA A 77 9.91 -18.33 -11.03
CA ALA A 77 9.36 -19.46 -11.76
C ALA A 77 10.39 -20.07 -12.72
N LEU A 78 11.18 -19.25 -13.41
CA LEU A 78 12.27 -19.72 -14.26
C LEU A 78 13.38 -20.35 -13.41
N GLY A 79 13.84 -19.66 -12.36
CA GLY A 79 14.92 -20.16 -11.50
C GLY A 79 14.56 -21.49 -10.82
N TRP A 80 13.45 -21.53 -10.08
CA TRP A 80 13.01 -22.75 -9.40
C TRP A 80 12.47 -23.80 -10.37
N GLY A 81 11.87 -23.40 -11.49
CA GLY A 81 11.47 -24.31 -12.55
C GLY A 81 12.66 -25.06 -13.14
N THR A 82 13.77 -24.38 -13.41
CA THR A 82 15.02 -25.01 -13.85
C THR A 82 15.62 -25.90 -12.77
N VAL A 83 15.70 -25.43 -11.52
CA VAL A 83 16.26 -26.21 -10.40
C VAL A 83 15.46 -27.48 -10.16
N LEU A 84 14.12 -27.40 -10.14
CA LEU A 84 13.27 -28.56 -9.98
C LEU A 84 13.32 -29.47 -11.20
N TRP A 85 13.34 -28.93 -12.42
CA TRP A 85 13.42 -29.75 -13.63
C TRP A 85 14.65 -30.66 -13.64
N PHE A 86 15.82 -30.12 -13.29
CA PHE A 86 17.07 -30.90 -13.26
C PHE A 86 17.29 -31.67 -11.96
N GLY A 87 16.85 -31.13 -10.82
CA GLY A 87 17.12 -31.69 -9.50
C GLY A 87 16.02 -32.60 -8.94
N TRP A 88 14.86 -32.73 -9.60
CA TRP A 88 13.72 -33.46 -9.04
C TRP A 88 14.05 -34.91 -8.70
N GLU A 89 14.61 -35.66 -9.65
CA GLU A 89 14.94 -37.08 -9.45
C GLU A 89 15.98 -37.26 -8.34
N ASP A 90 17.02 -36.44 -8.33
CA ASP A 90 18.07 -36.47 -7.31
C ASP A 90 17.53 -36.14 -5.91
N TRP A 91 16.67 -35.13 -5.79
CA TRP A 91 16.13 -34.68 -4.50
C TRP A 91 15.12 -35.66 -3.94
N VAL A 92 14.24 -36.20 -4.79
CA VAL A 92 13.29 -37.24 -4.39
C VAL A 92 14.04 -38.52 -4.05
N GLY A 93 15.07 -38.90 -4.82
CA GLY A 93 15.94 -40.03 -4.53
C GLY A 93 16.70 -39.88 -3.21
N ALA A 94 17.25 -38.69 -2.94
CA ALA A 94 17.90 -38.36 -1.68
C ALA A 94 16.92 -38.41 -0.49
N ALA A 95 15.72 -37.85 -0.64
CA ALA A 95 14.67 -37.92 0.39
C ALA A 95 14.23 -39.37 0.66
N HIS A 96 14.14 -40.20 -0.39
CA HIS A 96 13.82 -41.61 -0.27
C HIS A 96 14.95 -42.39 0.44
N GLY A 97 16.21 -42.12 0.10
CA GLY A 97 17.39 -42.70 0.76
C GLY A 97 17.51 -42.27 2.23
N TRP A 98 17.17 -41.03 2.54
CA TRP A 98 17.13 -40.54 3.92
C TRP A 98 16.05 -41.23 4.76
N LEU A 99 14.85 -41.41 4.18
CA LEU A 99 13.74 -42.13 4.82
C LEU A 99 14.06 -43.61 5.07
N SER A 100 14.81 -44.26 4.16
CA SER A 100 15.16 -45.68 4.29
C SER A 100 16.25 -45.94 5.33
N GLN A 101 17.10 -44.95 5.63
CA GLN A 101 18.13 -45.03 6.67
C GLN A 101 17.60 -44.91 8.09
N TRP A 102 16.42 -44.30 8.28
CA TRP A 102 15.79 -44.23 9.59
C TRP A 102 15.24 -45.62 9.97
N GLY A 103 15.90 -46.33 10.87
CA GLY A 103 15.58 -47.73 11.21
C GLY A 103 14.12 -47.99 11.66
N ARG A 104 13.38 -46.97 12.09
CA ARG A 104 11.94 -47.07 12.40
C ARG A 104 11.05 -47.15 11.17
N THR A 105 11.48 -46.60 10.03
CA THR A 105 10.73 -46.62 8.78
C THR A 105 10.65 -48.03 8.21
N ALA A 106 11.70 -48.85 8.37
CA ALA A 106 11.70 -50.25 7.94
C ALA A 106 10.66 -51.11 8.71
N SER A 107 10.54 -50.90 10.03
CA SER A 107 9.54 -51.57 10.87
C SER A 107 8.11 -51.09 10.60
N LEU A 108 7.93 -49.79 10.32
CA LEU A 108 6.65 -49.23 9.90
C LEU A 108 6.23 -49.76 8.52
N ASN A 109 7.17 -49.89 7.58
CA ASN A 109 6.88 -50.41 6.25
C ASN A 109 6.51 -51.89 6.28
N SER A 110 7.15 -52.73 7.13
CA SER A 110 6.77 -54.14 7.26
C SER A 110 5.39 -54.35 7.89
N LEU A 111 4.97 -53.45 8.79
CA LEU A 111 3.61 -53.42 9.33
C LEU A 111 2.59 -52.91 8.29
N LEU A 112 2.97 -51.94 7.45
CA LEU A 112 2.12 -51.39 6.39
C LEU A 112 2.00 -52.30 5.16
N THR A 113 3.03 -53.08 4.83
CA THR A 113 2.97 -54.08 3.75
C THR A 113 1.99 -55.19 4.11
N TRP A 114 1.90 -55.57 5.39
CA TRP A 114 0.89 -56.52 5.87
C TRP A 114 -0.55 -56.01 5.70
N THR A 115 -0.77 -54.68 5.71
CA THR A 115 -2.08 -54.05 5.49
C THR A 115 -2.34 -53.62 4.04
N GLY A 116 -1.42 -53.91 3.10
CA GLY A 116 -1.55 -53.58 1.67
C GLY A 116 -1.05 -52.19 1.27
N PHE A 117 -0.48 -51.41 2.19
CA PHE A 117 0.03 -50.05 1.97
C PHE A 117 1.56 -49.99 1.82
N GLY A 118 2.18 -51.01 1.21
CA GLY A 118 3.64 -51.13 1.11
C GLY A 118 4.38 -50.03 0.33
N HIS A 119 3.66 -49.11 -0.34
CA HIS A 119 4.23 -48.08 -1.23
C HIS A 119 4.12 -46.65 -0.68
N VAL A 120 3.80 -46.46 0.61
CA VAL A 120 3.64 -45.11 1.20
C VAL A 120 4.90 -44.26 1.05
N GLN A 121 6.10 -44.86 1.04
CA GLN A 121 7.35 -44.15 0.83
C GLN A 121 7.50 -43.52 -0.56
N MET A 122 6.84 -44.06 -1.59
CA MET A 122 6.86 -43.49 -2.95
C MET A 122 6.09 -42.17 -3.02
N VAL A 123 5.08 -41.99 -2.17
CA VAL A 123 4.30 -40.74 -2.09
C VAL A 123 4.93 -39.77 -1.08
N LEU A 124 5.49 -40.31 0.01
CA LEU A 124 6.04 -39.50 1.09
C LEU A 124 7.30 -38.74 0.70
N ALA A 125 8.22 -39.34 -0.07
CA ALA A 125 9.45 -38.68 -0.48
C ALA A 125 9.20 -37.41 -1.33
N PRO A 126 8.38 -37.44 -2.40
CA PRO A 126 7.99 -36.23 -3.12
C PRO A 126 7.30 -35.19 -2.24
N LEU A 127 6.45 -35.61 -1.30
CA LEU A 127 5.77 -34.69 -0.37
C LEU A 127 6.76 -33.94 0.53
N ILE A 128 7.82 -34.59 1.01
CA ILE A 128 8.88 -33.94 1.81
C ILE A 128 9.60 -32.90 0.96
N VAL A 129 10.01 -33.26 -0.26
CA VAL A 129 10.70 -32.34 -1.18
C VAL A 129 9.82 -31.12 -1.46
N VAL A 130 8.54 -31.30 -1.79
CA VAL A 130 7.60 -30.21 -2.02
C VAL A 130 7.41 -29.37 -0.76
N SER A 131 7.26 -29.99 0.41
CA SER A 131 7.05 -29.28 1.69
C SER A 131 8.23 -28.38 2.08
N ILE A 132 9.45 -28.76 1.71
CA ILE A 132 10.66 -27.94 1.93
C ILE A 132 10.82 -26.89 0.81
N THR A 133 10.56 -27.27 -0.43
CA THR A 133 10.80 -26.41 -1.60
C THR A 133 9.79 -25.27 -1.68
N VAL A 134 8.50 -25.52 -1.42
CA VAL A 134 7.45 -24.49 -1.46
C VAL A 134 7.75 -23.27 -0.57
N PRO A 135 8.10 -23.40 0.73
CA PRO A 135 8.43 -22.24 1.55
C PRO A 135 9.71 -21.53 1.08
N LEU A 136 10.70 -22.25 0.55
CA LEU A 136 11.90 -21.64 -0.03
C LEU A 136 11.57 -20.84 -1.30
N ILE A 137 10.68 -21.33 -2.16
CA ILE A 137 10.16 -20.61 -3.34
C ILE A 137 9.47 -19.33 -2.88
N VAL A 138 8.56 -19.42 -1.91
CA VAL A 138 7.83 -18.26 -1.37
C VAL A 138 8.81 -17.24 -0.79
N LEU A 139 9.80 -17.68 0.00
CA LEU A 139 10.83 -16.81 0.55
C LEU A 139 11.64 -16.12 -0.56
N THR A 140 12.02 -16.85 -1.60
CA THR A 140 12.75 -16.31 -2.77
C THR A 140 11.91 -15.25 -3.49
N VAL A 141 10.62 -15.52 -3.73
CA VAL A 141 9.69 -14.57 -4.34
C VAL A 141 9.57 -13.31 -3.49
N LEU A 142 9.38 -13.44 -2.18
CA LEU A 142 9.31 -12.31 -1.26
C LEU A 142 10.60 -11.48 -1.28
N LEU A 143 11.76 -12.15 -1.32
CA LEU A 143 13.05 -11.50 -1.41
C LEU A 143 13.22 -10.74 -2.73
N LEU A 144 12.81 -11.35 -3.86
CA LEU A 144 12.83 -10.72 -5.18
C LEU A 144 11.89 -9.51 -5.25
N ILE A 145 10.70 -9.60 -4.66
CA ILE A 145 9.77 -8.47 -4.58
C ILE A 145 10.39 -7.34 -3.74
N ALA A 146 10.98 -7.65 -2.59
CA ALA A 146 11.64 -6.66 -1.75
C ALA A 146 12.84 -6.01 -2.46
N ALA A 147 13.64 -6.79 -3.18
CA ALA A 147 14.83 -6.30 -3.88
C ALA A 147 14.51 -5.53 -5.17
N ILE A 148 13.52 -5.95 -5.94
CA ILE A 148 13.20 -5.40 -7.26
C ILE A 148 12.05 -4.39 -7.19
N SER A 149 10.92 -4.78 -6.59
CA SER A 149 9.70 -3.98 -6.62
C SER A 149 9.80 -2.76 -5.71
N MET A 150 10.37 -2.89 -4.50
CA MET A 150 10.47 -1.80 -3.52
C MET A 150 11.24 -0.56 -4.05
N PRO A 151 12.47 -0.69 -4.58
CA PRO A 151 13.20 0.47 -5.14
C PRO A 151 12.55 1.02 -6.42
N ALA A 152 11.93 0.15 -7.23
CA ALA A 152 11.28 0.58 -8.47
C ALA A 152 9.95 1.33 -8.20
N VAL A 153 9.20 0.94 -7.18
CA VAL A 153 8.03 1.68 -6.68
C VAL A 153 8.45 3.05 -6.15
N ILE A 154 9.50 3.12 -5.32
CA ILE A 154 10.04 4.40 -4.81
C ILE A 154 10.48 5.31 -5.96
N ARG A 155 11.20 4.79 -6.96
CA ARG A 155 11.63 5.57 -8.14
C ARG A 155 10.46 6.05 -8.97
N HIS A 156 9.38 5.29 -9.08
CA HIS A 156 8.20 5.69 -9.86
C HIS A 156 7.35 6.75 -9.15
N LEU A 157 7.19 6.64 -7.82
CA LEU A 157 6.50 7.65 -7.01
C LEU A 157 7.30 8.95 -6.86
N GLY A 158 8.62 8.87 -6.69
CA GLY A 158 9.49 10.04 -6.51
C GLY A 158 9.63 10.90 -7.77
N ALA A 159 9.60 10.30 -8.97
CA ALA A 159 9.94 11.00 -10.21
C ALA A 159 8.78 11.76 -10.89
N ARG A 160 7.50 11.48 -10.60
CA ARG A 160 6.39 12.06 -11.38
C ARG A 160 5.33 12.87 -10.63
N GLN A 161 5.09 12.66 -9.33
CA GLN A 161 3.94 13.29 -8.65
C GLN A 161 4.24 14.10 -7.39
N PHE A 162 5.43 13.98 -6.80
CA PHE A 162 5.78 14.69 -5.56
C PHE A 162 7.18 15.32 -5.57
N ALA A 163 7.72 15.62 -6.75
CA ALA A 163 9.02 16.28 -6.93
C ALA A 163 9.13 17.67 -6.24
N GLY A 164 8.03 18.25 -5.76
CA GLY A 164 7.98 19.52 -5.05
C GLY A 164 7.64 19.46 -3.55
N LEU A 165 7.55 18.27 -2.93
CA LEU A 165 7.37 18.17 -1.48
C LEU A 165 8.72 17.94 -0.80
N ASP A 166 9.21 18.94 -0.08
CA ASP A 166 10.41 18.81 0.77
C ASP A 166 10.26 17.60 1.71
N ALA A 167 11.16 16.64 1.55
CA ALA A 167 11.23 15.44 2.38
C ALA A 167 11.76 15.82 3.76
N ARG A 168 10.85 16.14 4.70
CA ARG A 168 11.21 16.51 6.08
C ARG A 168 11.64 15.30 6.96
N ARG A 169 11.98 14.15 6.34
CA ARG A 169 12.56 12.91 6.91
C ARG A 169 12.37 12.74 8.43
N GLY A 170 11.12 12.67 8.89
CA GLY A 170 10.79 12.59 10.32
C GLY A 170 10.83 11.17 10.91
N GLY A 171 11.29 10.16 10.17
CA GLY A 171 11.34 8.77 10.60
C GLY A 171 12.77 8.22 10.55
N THR A 172 13.25 7.70 11.68
CA THR A 172 14.47 6.87 11.72
C THR A 172 14.15 5.44 11.29
N LEU A 173 15.09 4.73 10.65
CA LEU A 173 14.95 3.30 10.31
C LEU A 173 14.61 2.46 11.56
N LEU A 174 15.20 2.82 12.70
CA LEU A 174 14.91 2.22 14.01
C LEU A 174 13.46 2.44 14.45
N GLY A 175 12.91 3.63 14.19
CA GLY A 175 11.52 3.96 14.43
C GLY A 175 10.56 3.16 13.55
N SER A 176 10.92 2.86 12.30
CA SER A 176 10.10 2.01 11.41
C SER A 176 10.10 0.54 11.83
N MET A 177 11.25 0.00 12.23
CA MET A 177 11.36 -1.35 12.78
C MET A 177 10.56 -1.50 14.07
N LEU A 178 10.72 -0.56 15.01
CA LEU A 178 9.97 -0.59 16.27
C LEU A 178 8.47 -0.44 16.04
N HIS A 179 8.04 0.40 15.09
CA HIS A 179 6.62 0.52 14.77
C HIS A 179 6.04 -0.73 14.12
N SER A 180 6.81 -1.41 13.26
CA SER A 180 6.41 -2.67 12.64
C SER A 180 6.26 -3.76 13.70
N VAL A 181 7.24 -3.89 14.59
CA VAL A 181 7.19 -4.85 15.72
C VAL A 181 6.03 -4.53 16.65
N LEU A 182 5.79 -3.26 16.99
CA LEU A 182 4.65 -2.84 17.80
C LEU A 182 3.31 -3.10 17.10
N ALA A 183 3.22 -2.89 15.78
CA ALA A 183 2.00 -3.16 15.01
C ALA A 183 1.73 -4.66 14.92
N THR A 184 2.75 -5.49 14.66
CA THR A 184 2.63 -6.95 14.61
C THR A 184 2.27 -7.51 15.99
N SER A 185 2.95 -7.09 17.05
CA SER A 185 2.63 -7.54 18.42
C SER A 185 1.22 -7.12 18.84
N LEU A 186 0.81 -5.88 18.57
CA LEU A 186 -0.56 -5.42 18.84
C LEU A 186 -1.59 -6.18 18.02
N CYS A 187 -1.28 -6.55 16.77
CA CYS A 187 -2.13 -7.42 15.96
C CYS A 187 -2.28 -8.81 16.58
N VAL A 188 -1.18 -9.42 17.05
CA VAL A 188 -1.21 -10.73 17.71
C VAL A 188 -2.05 -10.67 18.98
N VAL A 189 -1.88 -9.62 19.79
CA VAL A 189 -2.71 -9.42 20.99
C VAL A 189 -4.18 -9.27 20.63
N LEU A 190 -4.53 -8.41 19.67
CA LEU A 190 -5.93 -8.28 19.23
C LEU A 190 -6.47 -9.58 18.64
N LEU A 191 -5.66 -10.35 17.90
CA LEU A 191 -6.06 -11.64 17.35
C LEU A 191 -6.42 -12.61 18.48
N VAL A 192 -5.54 -12.77 19.48
CA VAL A 192 -5.80 -13.63 20.64
C VAL A 192 -7.03 -13.18 21.42
N VAL A 193 -7.19 -11.87 21.64
CA VAL A 193 -8.35 -11.30 22.35
C VAL A 193 -9.65 -11.48 21.57
N THR A 194 -9.59 -11.55 20.23
CA THR A 194 -10.79 -11.72 19.40
C THR A 194 -11.20 -13.18 19.21
N ILE A 195 -10.34 -14.17 19.46
CA ILE A 195 -10.67 -15.61 19.36
C ILE A 195 -11.96 -15.97 20.12
N PRO A 196 -12.18 -15.57 21.39
CA PRO A 196 -13.42 -15.89 22.10
C PRO A 196 -14.67 -15.30 21.44
N LEU A 197 -14.53 -14.12 20.81
CA LEU A 197 -15.62 -13.44 20.10
C LEU A 197 -15.99 -14.13 18.78
N TRP A 198 -15.10 -14.95 18.22
CA TRP A 198 -15.36 -15.68 16.97
C TRP A 198 -16.37 -16.82 17.16
N LEU A 199 -16.65 -17.22 18.41
CA LEU A 199 -17.65 -18.25 18.72
C LEU A 199 -19.08 -17.83 18.33
N VAL A 200 -19.32 -16.53 18.13
CA VAL A 200 -20.60 -15.98 17.69
C VAL A 200 -20.58 -15.87 16.15
N PRO A 201 -21.42 -16.64 15.41
CA PRO A 201 -21.35 -16.75 13.94
C PRO A 201 -21.30 -15.44 13.15
N PRO A 202 -22.12 -14.40 13.44
CA PRO A 202 -22.02 -13.12 12.72
C PRO A 202 -20.72 -12.35 13.01
N LEU A 203 -20.14 -12.50 14.21
CA LEU A 203 -18.91 -11.81 14.60
C LEU A 203 -17.69 -12.38 13.88
N PHE A 204 -17.67 -13.69 13.63
CA PHE A 204 -16.63 -14.34 12.84
C PHE A 204 -16.50 -13.75 11.42
N ALA A 205 -17.61 -13.35 10.79
CA ALA A 205 -17.55 -12.76 9.45
C ALA A 205 -17.08 -11.29 9.45
N VAL A 206 -17.35 -10.55 10.54
CA VAL A 206 -17.14 -9.10 10.60
C VAL A 206 -15.80 -8.73 11.24
N ILE A 207 -15.38 -9.44 12.29
CA ILE A 207 -14.16 -9.12 13.03
C ILE A 207 -12.89 -9.26 12.18
N PRO A 208 -12.66 -10.34 11.41
CA PRO A 208 -11.42 -10.49 10.66
C PRO A 208 -11.21 -9.39 9.61
N PRO A 209 -12.20 -9.00 8.78
CA PRO A 209 -12.06 -7.86 7.88
C PRO A 209 -11.79 -6.53 8.59
N LEU A 210 -12.44 -6.29 9.74
CA LEU A 210 -12.19 -5.08 10.54
C LEU A 210 -10.78 -5.08 11.14
N LEU A 211 -10.31 -6.22 11.66
CA LEU A 211 -8.98 -6.37 12.23
C LEU A 211 -7.90 -6.20 11.16
N TRP A 212 -8.07 -6.86 10.02
CA TRP A 212 -7.17 -6.72 8.87
C TRP A 212 -7.15 -5.30 8.33
N GLY A 213 -8.32 -4.67 8.17
CA GLY A 213 -8.42 -3.28 7.75
C GLY A 213 -7.77 -2.33 8.75
N TRP A 214 -7.94 -2.60 10.04
CA TRP A 214 -7.32 -1.86 11.14
C TRP A 214 -5.78 -1.94 11.08
N LEU A 215 -5.23 -3.14 10.90
CA LEU A 215 -3.79 -3.35 10.77
C LEU A 215 -3.25 -2.66 9.52
N THR A 216 -3.91 -2.90 8.38
CA THR A 216 -3.49 -2.40 7.07
C THR A 216 -3.43 -0.87 7.06
N TYR A 217 -4.44 -0.18 7.58
CA TYR A 217 -4.38 1.28 7.61
C TYR A 217 -3.26 1.78 8.51
N ARG A 218 -3.01 1.16 9.68
CA ARG A 218 -1.94 1.61 10.58
C ARG A 218 -0.55 1.47 9.95
N VAL A 219 -0.27 0.29 9.39
CA VAL A 219 1.03 -0.01 8.78
C VAL A 219 1.24 0.85 7.53
N MET A 220 0.29 0.83 6.58
CA MET A 220 0.44 1.52 5.29
C MET A 220 0.45 3.04 5.41
N THR A 221 -0.37 3.61 6.29
CA THR A 221 -0.38 5.07 6.52
C THR A 221 0.93 5.53 7.14
N TYR A 222 1.47 4.76 8.09
CA TYR A 222 2.76 5.06 8.68
C TYR A 222 3.88 5.00 7.64
N ASP A 223 3.93 3.93 6.85
CA ASP A 223 4.97 3.71 5.85
C ASP A 223 4.95 4.78 4.74
N ALA A 224 3.74 5.20 4.30
CA ALA A 224 3.57 6.26 3.32
C ALA A 224 4.00 7.66 3.84
N LEU A 225 3.71 7.97 5.11
CA LEU A 225 4.00 9.28 5.70
C LEU A 225 5.40 9.39 6.29
N ALA A 226 6.04 8.29 6.70
CA ALA A 226 7.34 8.29 7.37
C ALA A 226 8.44 8.98 6.54
N TRP A 227 8.36 8.89 5.21
CA TRP A 227 9.32 9.48 4.29
C TRP A 227 9.10 10.99 4.04
N HIS A 228 7.88 11.52 4.25
CA HIS A 228 7.50 12.87 3.79
C HIS A 228 7.03 13.82 4.90
N ALA A 229 6.51 13.31 6.01
CA ALA A 229 5.84 14.10 7.05
C ALA A 229 6.60 14.08 8.40
N SER A 230 6.51 15.19 9.15
CA SER A 230 7.02 15.27 10.52
C SER A 230 6.17 14.42 11.49
N ALA A 231 6.66 14.20 12.73
CA ALA A 231 5.89 13.46 13.74
C ALA A 231 4.54 14.12 14.07
N ASP A 232 4.49 15.46 14.12
CA ASP A 232 3.28 16.21 14.45
C ASP A 232 2.28 16.27 13.30
N GLU A 233 2.77 16.42 12.06
CA GLU A 233 1.94 16.32 10.84
C GLU A 233 1.28 14.93 10.75
N ARG A 234 2.04 13.86 11.02
CA ARG A 234 1.53 12.48 11.03
C ARG A 234 0.42 12.27 12.05
N ARG A 235 0.61 12.71 13.30
CA ARG A 235 -0.40 12.58 14.37
C ARG A 235 -1.68 13.33 14.01
N THR A 236 -1.55 14.51 13.40
CA THR A 236 -2.70 15.33 12.98
C THR A 236 -3.51 14.64 11.88
N ILE A 237 -2.85 14.06 10.88
CA ILE A 237 -3.51 13.32 9.79
C ILE A 237 -4.19 12.06 10.34
N PHE A 238 -3.50 11.28 11.19
CA PHE A 238 -4.08 10.08 11.81
C PHE A 238 -5.35 10.38 12.61
N ARG A 239 -5.39 11.49 13.37
CA ARG A 239 -6.60 11.89 14.12
C ARG A 239 -7.74 12.36 13.20
N THR A 240 -7.42 13.13 12.17
CA THR A 240 -8.42 13.78 11.31
C THR A 240 -9.04 12.82 10.31
N HIS A 241 -8.24 11.89 9.76
CA HIS A 241 -8.63 11.00 8.67
C HIS A 241 -8.78 9.53 9.08
N ARG A 242 -8.95 9.22 10.38
CA ARG A 242 -9.01 7.84 10.88
C ARG A 242 -10.08 6.96 10.21
N LEU A 243 -11.29 7.49 10.02
CA LEU A 243 -12.42 6.76 9.44
C LEU A 243 -12.21 6.46 7.95
N PRO A 244 -11.87 7.45 7.09
CA PRO A 244 -11.63 7.15 5.68
C PRO A 244 -10.41 6.25 5.47
N LEU A 245 -9.34 6.40 6.27
CA LEU A 245 -8.18 5.50 6.21
C LEU A 245 -8.55 4.08 6.63
N PHE A 246 -9.37 3.93 7.67
CA PHE A 246 -9.88 2.63 8.09
C PHE A 246 -10.76 1.98 7.01
N ALA A 247 -11.66 2.74 6.39
CA ALA A 247 -12.52 2.24 5.31
C ALA A 247 -11.69 1.75 4.10
N ILE A 248 -10.65 2.48 3.68
CA ILE A 248 -9.72 2.00 2.63
C ILE A 248 -9.10 0.68 3.06
N GLY A 249 -8.63 0.58 4.31
CA GLY A 249 -8.04 -0.64 4.86
C GLY A 249 -8.99 -1.82 4.80
N VAL A 250 -10.24 -1.66 5.22
CA VAL A 250 -11.27 -2.71 5.18
C VAL A 250 -11.56 -3.11 3.73
N ILE A 251 -11.72 -2.16 2.80
CA ILE A 251 -11.95 -2.45 1.38
C ILE A 251 -10.76 -3.22 0.79
N CYS A 252 -9.53 -2.84 1.10
CA CYS A 252 -8.32 -3.54 0.65
C CYS A 252 -8.25 -4.96 1.22
N GLY A 253 -8.58 -5.12 2.51
CA GLY A 253 -8.69 -6.42 3.16
C GLY A 253 -9.73 -7.31 2.48
N MET A 254 -10.91 -6.78 2.19
CA MET A 254 -11.96 -7.50 1.45
C MET A 254 -11.55 -7.82 0.01
N LEU A 255 -10.81 -6.93 -0.65
CA LEU A 255 -10.30 -7.18 -2.01
C LEU A 255 -9.33 -8.37 -2.03
N SER A 256 -8.57 -8.59 -0.94
CA SER A 256 -7.69 -9.76 -0.81
C SER A 256 -8.44 -11.10 -0.74
N ALA A 257 -9.75 -11.11 -0.49
CA ALA A 257 -10.57 -12.31 -0.58
C ALA A 257 -10.77 -12.77 -2.04
N VAL A 258 -10.59 -11.90 -3.03
CA VAL A 258 -10.72 -12.24 -4.45
C VAL A 258 -9.72 -13.33 -4.88
N PRO A 259 -8.41 -13.20 -4.62
CA PRO A 259 -7.45 -14.29 -4.84
C PRO A 259 -7.81 -15.58 -4.10
N THR A 260 -8.33 -15.49 -2.86
CA THR A 260 -8.74 -16.65 -2.07
C THR A 260 -9.89 -17.40 -2.73
N LEU A 261 -10.91 -16.67 -3.20
CA LEU A 261 -12.04 -17.25 -3.92
C LEU A 261 -11.59 -17.93 -5.21
N LEU A 262 -10.68 -17.28 -5.95
CA LEU A 262 -10.09 -17.82 -7.17
C LEU A 262 -9.31 -19.13 -6.90
N TRP A 263 -8.61 -19.19 -5.77
CA TRP A 263 -7.89 -20.38 -5.35
C TRP A 263 -8.86 -21.53 -4.99
N VAL A 264 -9.91 -21.26 -4.20
CA VAL A 264 -10.93 -22.24 -3.81
C VAL A 264 -11.70 -22.77 -5.02
N SER A 265 -12.09 -21.90 -5.96
CA SER A 265 -12.80 -22.33 -7.17
C SER A 265 -11.96 -23.23 -8.07
N SER A 266 -10.64 -23.12 -7.99
CA SER A 266 -9.71 -23.91 -8.81
C SER A 266 -9.44 -25.30 -8.29
N VAL A 267 -9.68 -25.56 -7.00
CA VAL A 267 -9.62 -26.92 -6.43
C VAL A 267 -10.64 -27.84 -7.11
N LEU A 268 -11.77 -27.29 -7.57
CA LEU A 268 -12.77 -28.01 -8.36
C LEU A 268 -12.25 -28.38 -9.77
N MET A 269 -11.23 -27.68 -10.26
CA MET A 269 -10.62 -27.83 -11.58
C MET A 269 -9.14 -28.21 -11.41
N ILE A 270 -8.88 -29.40 -10.84
CA ILE A 270 -7.53 -29.90 -10.47
C ILE A 270 -6.47 -29.64 -11.55
N VAL A 271 -6.82 -29.77 -12.83
CA VAL A 271 -5.91 -29.56 -13.97
C VAL A 271 -5.41 -28.11 -14.07
N LEU A 272 -6.27 -27.12 -13.78
CA LEU A 272 -5.92 -25.70 -13.86
C LEU A 272 -5.25 -25.17 -12.58
N PHE A 273 -5.29 -25.95 -11.49
CA PHE A 273 -4.82 -25.54 -10.17
C PHE A 273 -3.43 -24.88 -10.17
N PRO A 274 -2.37 -25.43 -10.83
CA PRO A 274 -1.05 -24.80 -10.80
C PRO A 274 -1.04 -23.40 -11.42
N PHE A 275 -1.74 -23.23 -12.55
CA PHE A 275 -1.83 -21.93 -13.23
C PHE A 275 -2.62 -20.92 -12.39
N VAL A 276 -3.75 -21.34 -11.81
CA VAL A 276 -4.54 -20.43 -10.98
C VAL A 276 -3.84 -20.09 -9.68
N ALA A 277 -3.10 -21.02 -9.08
CA ALA A 277 -2.30 -20.73 -7.90
C ALA A 277 -1.28 -19.63 -8.18
N VAL A 278 -0.55 -19.71 -9.31
CA VAL A 278 0.39 -18.65 -9.73
C VAL A 278 -0.33 -17.31 -9.95
N VAL A 279 -1.46 -17.31 -10.66
CA VAL A 279 -2.25 -16.09 -10.90
C VAL A 279 -2.80 -15.50 -9.59
N SER A 280 -3.26 -16.35 -8.66
CA SER A 280 -3.77 -15.94 -7.35
C SER A 280 -2.67 -15.30 -6.50
N ILE A 281 -1.49 -15.92 -6.43
CA ILE A 281 -0.33 -15.34 -5.71
C ILE A 281 0.08 -14.00 -6.33
N TRP A 282 0.12 -13.91 -7.66
CA TRP A 282 0.39 -12.65 -8.36
C TRP A 282 -0.67 -11.59 -8.05
N LEU A 283 -1.94 -11.95 -8.01
CA LEU A 283 -3.05 -11.05 -7.68
C LEU A 283 -2.94 -10.54 -6.24
N TYR A 284 -2.51 -11.36 -5.27
CA TYR A 284 -2.23 -10.89 -3.90
C TYR A 284 -1.19 -9.77 -3.89
N VAL A 285 -0.09 -9.93 -4.63
CA VAL A 285 0.95 -8.89 -4.72
C VAL A 285 0.43 -7.64 -5.43
N LEU A 286 -0.36 -7.81 -6.49
CA LEU A 286 -0.96 -6.69 -7.21
C LEU A 286 -1.89 -5.88 -6.31
N ILE A 287 -2.76 -6.55 -5.55
CA ILE A 287 -3.67 -5.93 -4.57
C ILE A 287 -2.86 -5.21 -3.49
N PHE A 288 -1.78 -5.83 -2.99
CA PHE A 288 -0.92 -5.22 -1.99
C PHE A 288 -0.28 -3.91 -2.49
N VAL A 289 0.29 -3.91 -3.70
CA VAL A 289 0.87 -2.71 -4.33
C VAL A 289 -0.21 -1.65 -4.59
N PHE A 290 -1.39 -2.07 -5.03
CA PHE A 290 -2.54 -1.20 -5.21
C PHE A 290 -2.97 -0.52 -3.91
N SER A 291 -3.10 -1.27 -2.83
CA SER A 291 -3.42 -0.74 -1.52
C SER A 291 -2.38 0.28 -1.07
N ALA A 292 -1.09 -0.04 -1.20
CA ALA A 292 0.00 0.88 -0.85
C ALA A 292 -0.08 2.20 -1.64
N LEU A 293 -0.32 2.14 -2.95
CA LEU A 293 -0.49 3.33 -3.80
C LEU A 293 -1.72 4.15 -3.44
N TRP A 294 -2.83 3.49 -3.14
CA TRP A 294 -4.06 4.16 -2.73
C TRP A 294 -3.88 4.91 -1.40
N PHE A 295 -3.26 4.26 -0.41
CA PHE A 295 -2.88 4.89 0.87
C PHE A 295 -1.93 6.06 0.65
N ALA A 296 -0.88 5.90 -0.17
CA ALA A 296 0.07 6.96 -0.47
C ALA A 296 -0.61 8.18 -1.11
N HIS A 297 -1.45 7.98 -2.13
CA HIS A 297 -2.18 9.08 -2.78
C HIS A 297 -3.11 9.82 -1.83
N TYR A 298 -3.82 9.11 -0.97
CA TYR A 298 -4.72 9.72 0.00
C TYR A 298 -3.94 10.53 1.04
N CYS A 299 -2.90 9.92 1.63
CA CYS A 299 -2.10 10.54 2.69
C CYS A 299 -1.33 11.77 2.20
N LEU A 300 -0.72 11.70 1.03
CA LEU A 300 0.07 12.81 0.48
C LEU A 300 -0.84 13.99 0.08
N ARG A 301 -2.06 13.73 -0.39
CA ARG A 301 -3.06 14.80 -0.62
C ARG A 301 -3.53 15.44 0.68
N ALA A 302 -3.76 14.65 1.71
CA ALA A 302 -4.13 15.16 3.04
C ALA A 302 -2.99 16.03 3.61
N LEU A 303 -1.74 15.60 3.45
CA LEU A 303 -0.55 16.35 3.86
C LEU A 303 -0.43 17.68 3.09
N GLN A 304 -0.60 17.68 1.76
CA GLN A 304 -0.61 18.90 0.95
C GLN A 304 -1.68 19.89 1.41
N ARG A 305 -2.89 19.41 1.72
CA ARG A 305 -3.98 20.25 2.25
C ARG A 305 -3.64 20.81 3.63
N LEU A 306 -2.99 20.03 4.50
CA LEU A 306 -2.57 20.46 5.83
C LEU A 306 -1.53 21.58 5.75
N ARG A 307 -0.48 21.40 4.92
CA ARG A 307 0.58 22.41 4.74
C ARG A 307 0.04 23.70 4.13
N ARG A 308 -0.81 23.62 3.09
CA ARG A 308 -1.47 24.81 2.51
C ARG A 308 -2.29 25.60 3.54
N ARG A 309 -2.94 24.91 4.48
CA ARG A 309 -3.67 25.58 5.57
C ARG A 309 -2.72 26.27 6.53
N GLN A 310 -1.61 25.62 6.90
CA GLN A 310 -0.58 26.19 7.77
C GLN A 310 0.10 27.40 7.15
N ASP A 311 0.49 27.31 5.87
CA ASP A 311 1.12 28.40 5.11
C ASP A 311 0.15 29.59 4.93
N GLY A 312 -1.15 29.32 4.70
CA GLY A 312 -2.20 30.35 4.62
C GLY A 312 -2.58 30.98 5.96
N SER A 313 -2.14 30.40 7.08
CA SER A 313 -2.31 30.94 8.44
C SER A 313 -1.02 31.52 9.04
N GLY A 314 0.05 31.66 8.23
CA GLY A 314 1.25 32.40 8.62
C GLY A 314 0.98 33.90 8.83
N PRO A 315 1.79 34.61 9.63
CA PRO A 315 1.44 35.89 10.25
C PRO A 315 1.51 37.07 9.26
N ASN A 316 0.59 37.14 8.32
CA ASN A 316 0.15 38.41 7.75
C ASN A 316 -1.12 38.84 8.48
N MET A 317 -0.97 39.23 9.75
CA MET A 317 -1.89 40.21 10.30
C MET A 317 -1.74 41.46 9.43
N PRO A 318 -2.83 42.02 8.86
CA PRO A 318 -2.79 43.37 8.34
C PRO A 318 -2.22 44.25 9.45
N GLN A 319 -1.09 44.90 9.21
CA GLN A 319 -0.63 45.94 10.12
C GLN A 319 -1.79 46.94 10.21
N ALA A 320 -2.43 46.98 11.38
CA ALA A 320 -3.40 48.01 11.70
C ALA A 320 -2.64 49.33 11.60
N HIS A 321 -2.89 50.07 10.52
CA HIS A 321 -2.44 51.44 10.39
C HIS A 321 -3.06 52.21 11.58
N PRO A 322 -2.27 52.81 12.48
CA PRO A 322 -2.85 53.62 13.54
C PRO A 322 -3.60 54.80 12.88
N PRO A 323 -4.82 55.13 13.33
CA PRO A 323 -5.50 56.32 12.85
C PRO A 323 -4.64 57.55 13.20
N GLY A 324 -4.58 58.47 12.23
CA GLY A 324 -3.56 59.51 12.16
C GLY A 324 -3.41 60.39 13.40
N SER A 325 -2.19 60.90 13.57
CA SER A 325 -1.95 62.18 14.23
C SER A 325 -1.98 63.28 13.18
N ALA A 326 -2.87 64.24 13.40
CA ALA A 326 -2.93 65.53 12.73
C ALA A 326 -1.61 66.32 12.80
#